data_AF-A0A0C3BKT2-F1
#
_entry.id   AF-A0A0C3BKT2-F1
#
_cell.length_a   1.000
_cell.length_b   1.000
_cell.length_c   1.000
_cell.angle_alpha   90.00
_cell.angle_beta   90.00
_cell.angle_gamma   90.00
#
_symmetry.space_group_name_H-M   'P 1'
#
loop_
_entity.id
_entity.type
_entity.pdbx_description
1 polymer ?
#
loop_
_entity_poly.entity_id
_entity_poly.type
_entity_poly.pdbx_seq_one_letter_code
_entity_poly.pdbx_strand_id
1 'polypeptide(L)'
;MSTHLYFANNSIRNTTITCDSLGIHYNVSKTGRIISLSRWDSKNNLDVTVGEFELPFFKKDRIKVGPNGQWQDMRDYFDKSGSFLTSKTFTSNNGMNYTWKEHWGKMIVRSTRIHRARLTDDALIKYHRNMSDSYLEVLDSSTLTDLDTILLAFLITERKRRNKQKQRRSARASGGGP
;
A
#
# COMPACT_ATOMS: atom_id res chain seq x y z
N MET A 1 17.24 13.62 2.25
CA MET A 1 16.76 13.37 3.62
C MET A 1 15.65 12.33 3.53
N SER A 2 15.66 11.30 4.37
CA SER A 2 14.56 10.32 4.42
C SER A 2 13.46 10.80 5.37
N THR A 3 12.21 10.50 5.03
CA THR A 3 11.03 10.82 5.85
C THR A 3 10.38 9.54 6.31
N HIS A 4 10.01 9.44 7.59
CA HIS A 4 9.37 8.25 8.14
C HIS A 4 7.89 8.49 8.39
N LEU A 5 7.06 7.59 7.88
CA LEU A 5 5.62 7.51 8.13
C LEU A 5 5.35 6.34 9.06
N TYR A 6 5.03 6.63 10.32
CA TYR A 6 4.86 5.63 11.36
C TYR A 6 3.41 5.13 11.40
N PHE A 7 3.27 3.83 11.61
CA PHE A 7 1.97 3.20 11.83
C PHE A 7 1.71 3.17 13.33
N ALA A 8 0.56 3.68 13.78
CA ALA A 8 0.20 3.63 15.21
C ALA A 8 0.08 2.19 15.73
N ASN A 9 -0.20 1.23 14.86
CA ASN A 9 -0.15 -0.18 15.20
C ASN A 9 0.14 -1.03 13.96
N ASN A 10 0.33 -2.33 14.17
CA ASN A 10 0.64 -3.27 13.09
C ASN A 10 -0.55 -3.71 12.23
N SER A 11 -1.74 -3.13 12.42
CA SER A 11 -2.92 -3.40 11.60
C SER A 11 -2.83 -2.67 10.26
N ILE A 12 -3.32 -3.32 9.22
CA ILE A 12 -3.50 -2.72 7.88
C ILE A 12 -4.99 -2.45 7.58
N ARG A 13 -5.81 -2.50 8.62
CA ARG A 13 -7.27 -2.39 8.55
C ARG A 13 -7.80 -1.27 9.42
N ASN A 14 -7.15 -1.06 10.57
CA ASN A 14 -7.52 -0.09 11.59
C ASN A 14 -6.23 0.48 12.17
N THR A 15 -5.67 1.50 11.52
CA THR A 15 -4.41 2.15 11.95
C THR A 15 -4.41 3.58 11.46
N THR A 16 -3.65 4.43 12.13
CA THR A 16 -3.23 5.71 11.56
C THR A 16 -1.82 5.57 11.01
N ILE A 17 -1.50 6.40 10.00
CA ILE A 17 -0.17 6.53 9.42
C ILE A 17 0.19 8.02 9.52
N THR A 18 1.23 8.35 10.29
CA THR A 18 1.55 9.75 10.60
C THR A 18 3.02 10.11 10.35
N CYS A 19 3.24 11.37 10.03
CA CYS A 19 4.56 12.01 10.06
C CYS A 19 4.37 13.44 10.58
N ASP A 20 4.57 13.60 11.89
CA ASP A 20 4.26 14.84 12.60
C ASP A 20 5.10 16.02 12.11
N SER A 21 6.37 15.78 11.74
CA SER A 21 7.26 16.80 11.20
C SER A 21 6.77 17.42 9.88
N LEU A 22 5.89 16.73 9.16
CA LEU A 22 5.30 17.19 7.91
C LEU A 22 3.78 17.45 8.03
N GLY A 23 3.20 17.29 9.22
CA GLY A 23 1.76 17.39 9.44
C GLY A 23 0.95 16.37 8.63
N ILE A 24 1.54 15.22 8.29
CA ILE A 24 0.90 14.19 7.50
C ILE A 24 0.14 13.25 8.44
N HIS A 25 -1.16 13.11 8.22
CA HIS A 25 -2.00 12.16 8.97
C HIS A 25 -2.95 11.45 8.02
N TYR A 26 -2.88 10.13 8.01
CA TYR A 26 -3.83 9.26 7.33
C TYR A 26 -4.51 8.34 8.34
N ASN A 27 -5.77 8.03 8.06
CA ASN A 27 -6.54 7.06 8.82
C ASN A 27 -6.93 5.90 7.89
N VAL A 28 -6.68 4.68 8.37
CA VAL A 28 -7.10 3.45 7.73
C VAL A 28 -8.16 2.84 8.61
N SER A 29 -9.36 2.73 8.08
CA SER A 29 -10.51 2.19 8.80
C SER A 29 -11.13 1.03 8.03
N LYS A 30 -11.76 0.10 8.76
CA LYS A 30 -12.49 -1.01 8.16
C LYS A 30 -13.95 -0.97 8.59
N THR A 31 -14.83 -0.84 7.61
CA THR A 31 -16.29 -0.92 7.79
C THR A 31 -16.83 -2.13 7.01
N GLY A 32 -17.28 -3.15 7.74
CA GLY A 32 -17.72 -4.42 7.13
C GLY A 32 -16.60 -5.13 6.37
N ARG A 33 -16.65 -5.11 5.03
CA ARG A 33 -15.62 -5.70 4.14
C ARG A 33 -14.71 -4.66 3.49
N ILE A 34 -15.13 -3.40 3.51
CA ILE A 34 -14.46 -2.27 2.87
C ILE A 34 -13.37 -1.76 3.83
N ILE A 35 -12.20 -1.49 3.29
CA ILE A 35 -11.16 -0.71 3.96
C ILE A 35 -11.09 0.64 3.26
N SER A 36 -11.17 1.70 4.03
CA SER A 36 -11.11 3.08 3.54
C SER A 36 -9.84 3.74 4.08
N LEU A 37 -9.12 4.40 3.17
CA LEU A 37 -8.00 5.28 3.48
C LEU A 37 -8.51 6.72 3.37
N SER A 38 -8.41 7.47 4.45
CA SER A 38 -8.65 8.92 4.46
C SER A 38 -7.39 9.67 4.85
N ARG A 39 -7.29 10.90 4.35
CA ARG A 39 -6.25 11.86 4.69
C ARG A 39 -6.88 12.99 5.47
N TRP A 40 -6.26 13.36 6.58
CA TRP A 40 -6.68 14.53 7.33
C TRP A 40 -6.33 15.80 6.56
N ASP A 41 -7.34 16.65 6.30
CA ASP A 41 -7.16 17.99 5.77
C ASP A 41 -7.25 19.01 6.91
N SER A 42 -6.09 19.53 7.30
CA SER A 42 -5.98 20.51 8.39
C SER A 42 -6.65 21.84 8.06
N LYS A 43 -6.84 22.20 6.79
CA LYS A 43 -7.48 23.46 6.40
C LYS A 43 -8.98 23.43 6.67
N ASN A 44 -9.61 22.30 6.38
CA ASN A 44 -11.05 22.12 6.51
C ASN A 44 -11.43 21.37 7.79
N ASN A 45 -10.45 20.87 8.55
CA ASN A 45 -10.64 20.08 9.76
C ASN A 45 -11.52 18.83 9.51
N LEU A 46 -11.26 18.15 8.38
CA LEU A 46 -12.05 17.01 7.91
C LEU A 46 -11.16 15.90 7.34
N ASP A 47 -11.63 14.66 7.46
CA ASP A 47 -11.01 13.50 6.80
C ASP A 47 -11.53 13.38 5.36
N VAL A 48 -10.62 13.53 4.39
CA VAL A 48 -10.92 13.37 2.97
C VAL A 48 -10.61 11.94 2.54
N THR A 49 -11.61 11.23 2.02
CA THR A 49 -11.43 9.86 1.51
C THR A 49 -10.51 9.85 0.29
N VAL A 50 -9.36 9.21 0.43
CA VAL A 50 -8.37 9.00 -0.64
C VAL A 50 -8.78 7.81 -1.51
N GLY A 51 -9.29 6.75 -0.90
CA GLY A 51 -9.73 5.58 -1.62
C GLY A 51 -10.22 4.47 -0.73
N GLU A 52 -10.94 3.54 -1.33
CA GLU A 52 -11.58 2.43 -0.66
C GLU A 52 -11.31 1.15 -1.45
N PHE A 53 -11.18 0.03 -0.75
CA PHE A 53 -10.99 -1.26 -1.41
C PHE A 53 -11.63 -2.40 -0.66
N GLU A 54 -12.09 -3.39 -1.42
CA GLU A 54 -12.67 -4.63 -0.91
C GLU A 54 -11.87 -5.82 -1.44
N LEU A 55 -11.38 -6.68 -0.52
CA LEU A 55 -10.73 -7.95 -0.86
C LEU A 55 -11.55 -9.13 -0.29
N PRO A 56 -12.66 -9.50 -0.95
CA PRO A 56 -13.50 -10.62 -0.55
C PRO A 56 -12.83 -11.98 -0.84
N PHE A 57 -13.21 -13.03 -0.11
CA PHE A 57 -12.63 -14.37 -0.28
C PHE A 57 -13.10 -15.09 -1.56
N PHE A 58 -14.35 -14.86 -1.99
CA PHE A 58 -14.99 -15.58 -3.10
C PHE A 58 -15.52 -14.68 -4.22
N LYS A 59 -15.29 -13.36 -4.14
CA LYS A 59 -15.72 -12.39 -5.15
C LYS A 59 -14.50 -11.70 -5.76
N LYS A 60 -14.71 -10.93 -6.83
CA LYS A 60 -13.66 -10.11 -7.44
C LYS A 60 -13.25 -8.98 -6.50
N ASP A 61 -11.95 -8.69 -6.45
CA ASP A 61 -11.40 -7.56 -5.71
C ASP A 61 -11.84 -6.25 -6.37
N ARG A 62 -12.24 -5.26 -5.58
CA ARG A 62 -12.70 -3.96 -6.09
C ARG A 62 -11.96 -2.82 -5.40
N ILE A 63 -11.82 -1.72 -6.13
CA ILE A 63 -11.19 -0.49 -5.64
C ILE A 63 -12.00 0.71 -6.11
N LYS A 64 -12.05 1.74 -5.27
CA LYS A 64 -12.58 3.07 -5.56
C LYS A 64 -11.50 4.08 -5.19
N VAL A 65 -11.15 4.97 -6.12
CA VAL A 65 -10.10 5.98 -5.90
C VAL A 65 -10.73 7.36 -5.87
N GLY A 66 -10.38 8.13 -4.84
CA GLY A 66 -10.94 9.45 -4.57
C GLY A 66 -12.33 9.41 -3.92
N PRO A 67 -12.82 10.57 -3.44
CA PRO A 67 -14.09 10.68 -2.73
C PRO A 67 -15.28 10.32 -3.64
N ASN A 68 -15.23 10.78 -4.89
CA ASN A 68 -16.28 10.61 -5.90
C ASN A 68 -15.98 9.49 -6.92
N GLY A 69 -14.98 8.64 -6.63
CA GLY A 69 -14.60 7.55 -7.52
C GLY A 69 -15.72 6.53 -7.73
N GLN A 70 -15.67 5.82 -8.86
CA GLN A 70 -16.52 4.66 -9.09
C GLN A 70 -15.79 3.38 -8.70
N TRP A 71 -16.56 2.38 -8.26
CA TRP A 71 -16.03 1.05 -7.96
C TRP A 71 -15.63 0.32 -9.24
N GLN A 72 -14.34 0.09 -9.43
CA GLN A 72 -13.78 -0.65 -10.55
C GLN A 72 -13.14 -1.97 -10.11
N ASP A 73 -12.92 -2.88 -11.05
CA ASP A 73 -12.16 -4.11 -10.79
C ASP A 73 -10.71 -3.72 -10.46
N MET A 74 -10.17 -4.31 -9.40
CA MET A 74 -8.78 -4.04 -9.00
C MET A 74 -7.78 -4.44 -10.10
N ARG A 75 -8.16 -5.34 -11.02
CA ARG A 75 -7.35 -5.70 -12.20
C ARG A 75 -7.22 -4.59 -13.23
N ASP A 76 -8.16 -3.65 -13.26
CA ASP A 76 -8.14 -2.52 -14.18
C ASP A 76 -7.32 -1.36 -13.60
N TYR A 77 -7.23 -1.29 -12.26
CA TYR A 77 -6.43 -0.29 -11.56
C TYR A 77 -4.92 -0.58 -11.57
N PHE A 78 -4.53 -1.85 -11.38
CA PHE A 78 -3.12 -2.24 -11.45
C PHE A 78 -2.76 -2.67 -12.87
N ASP A 79 -1.64 -2.18 -13.37
CA ASP A 79 -1.11 -2.62 -14.66
C ASP A 79 -0.79 -4.12 -14.62
N LYS A 80 -1.08 -4.81 -15.72
CA LYS A 80 -0.82 -6.24 -15.94
C LYS A 80 0.68 -6.52 -16.11
N SER A 81 1.51 -5.47 -16.20
CA SER A 81 2.96 -5.55 -16.40
C SER A 81 3.70 -6.07 -15.15
N GLY A 82 3.70 -7.39 -14.99
CA GLY A 82 4.57 -8.07 -14.04
C GLY A 82 4.53 -9.59 -14.19
N SER A 83 5.59 -10.17 -14.75
CA SER A 83 5.84 -11.63 -14.77
C SER A 83 5.89 -12.27 -13.38
N PHE A 84 5.93 -11.46 -12.31
CA PHE A 84 5.97 -11.94 -10.93
C PHE A 84 4.65 -11.63 -10.22
N LEU A 85 3.97 -12.67 -9.75
CA LEU A 85 2.71 -12.65 -8.99
C LEU A 85 2.71 -11.74 -7.74
N THR A 86 3.86 -11.23 -7.31
CA THR A 86 4.06 -10.44 -6.09
C THR A 86 4.31 -8.96 -6.32
N SER A 87 4.48 -8.50 -7.56
CA SER A 87 4.59 -7.08 -7.89
C SER A 87 3.25 -6.47 -8.31
N LYS A 88 3.01 -5.23 -7.91
CA LYS A 88 1.84 -4.44 -8.29
C LYS A 88 2.28 -3.07 -8.81
N THR A 89 2.09 -2.86 -10.12
CA THR A 89 2.36 -1.59 -10.79
C THR A 89 1.08 -0.78 -10.89
N PHE A 90 1.14 0.50 -10.56
CA PHE A 90 0.02 1.43 -10.60
C PHE A 90 0.48 2.80 -11.09
N THR A 91 -0.45 3.57 -11.62
CA THR A 91 -0.21 4.94 -12.08
C THR A 91 -0.76 5.91 -11.04
N SER A 92 0.06 6.87 -10.61
CA SER A 92 -0.38 7.96 -9.73
C SER A 92 -1.06 9.09 -10.52
N ASN A 93 -1.64 10.04 -9.77
CA ASN A 93 -2.38 11.15 -10.34
C ASN A 93 -1.52 12.06 -11.24
N ASN A 94 -0.21 12.13 -11.03
CA ASN A 94 0.73 12.86 -11.88
C ASN A 94 1.20 12.06 -13.12
N GLY A 95 0.64 10.88 -13.37
CA GLY A 95 1.00 10.03 -14.50
C GLY A 95 2.29 9.23 -14.31
N MET A 96 2.88 9.23 -13.10
CA MET A 96 4.05 8.42 -12.79
C MET A 96 3.65 6.99 -12.47
N ASN A 97 4.44 6.04 -12.94
CA ASN A 97 4.23 4.62 -12.68
C ASN A 97 5.11 4.18 -11.51
N TYR A 98 4.49 3.57 -10.52
CA TYR A 98 5.12 3.01 -9.34
C TYR A 98 4.85 1.51 -9.25
N THR A 99 5.83 0.76 -8.75
CA THR A 99 5.69 -0.67 -8.53
C THR A 99 6.01 -1.02 -7.09
N TRP A 100 5.02 -1.52 -6.36
CA TRP A 100 5.24 -2.24 -5.11
C TRP A 100 5.75 -3.64 -5.42
N LYS A 101 6.87 -4.04 -4.82
CA LYS A 101 7.39 -5.40 -4.92
C LYS A 101 8.07 -5.86 -3.64
N GLU A 102 8.15 -7.17 -3.47
CA GLU A 102 8.96 -7.79 -2.43
C GLU A 102 10.41 -7.92 -2.91
N HIS A 103 11.35 -7.43 -2.11
CA HIS A 103 12.78 -7.50 -2.35
C HIS A 103 13.48 -7.92 -1.05
N TRP A 104 14.11 -9.10 -1.06
CA TRP A 104 14.80 -9.68 0.11
C TRP A 104 13.94 -9.68 1.39
N GLY A 105 12.66 -10.03 1.27
CA GLY A 105 11.72 -10.09 2.40
C GLY A 105 11.19 -8.73 2.89
N LYS A 106 11.60 -7.63 2.26
CA LYS A 106 11.08 -6.27 2.51
C LYS A 106 10.18 -5.83 1.35
N MET A 107 9.16 -5.03 1.65
CA MET A 107 8.33 -4.41 0.62
C MET A 107 8.95 -3.07 0.23
N ILE A 108 9.12 -2.84 -1.07
CA ILE A 108 9.69 -1.60 -1.60
C ILE A 108 8.85 -1.05 -2.77
N VAL A 109 8.88 0.27 -2.94
CA VAL A 109 8.39 0.97 -4.14
C VAL A 109 9.56 1.35 -5.01
N ARG A 110 9.40 1.19 -6.33
CA ARG A 110 10.28 1.80 -7.34
C ARG A 110 9.44 2.54 -8.38
N SER A 111 10.01 3.56 -9.01
CA SER A 111 9.41 4.19 -10.19
C SER A 111 9.83 3.46 -11.46
N THR A 112 8.87 3.22 -12.36
CA THR A 112 9.13 2.52 -13.64
C THR A 112 9.95 3.38 -14.61
N ARG A 113 10.01 4.71 -14.43
CA ARG A 113 10.89 5.58 -15.25
C ARG A 113 12.37 5.36 -14.96
N ILE A 114 12.71 5.04 -13.71
CA ILE A 114 14.10 4.89 -13.25
C ILE A 114 14.73 3.58 -13.74
N HIS A 115 13.91 2.65 -14.25
CA HIS A 115 14.37 1.35 -14.73
C HIS A 115 15.37 1.39 -15.92
N ARG A 116 15.55 2.55 -16.58
CA ARG A 116 16.52 2.73 -17.67
C ARG A 116 17.89 3.25 -17.23
N ALA A 117 18.05 3.72 -15.99
CA ALA A 117 19.31 4.30 -15.52
C ALA A 117 19.77 3.64 -14.22
N ARG A 118 20.66 2.66 -14.37
CA ARG A 118 21.48 2.01 -13.33
C ARG A 118 20.81 0.97 -12.41
N LEU A 119 21.60 -0.06 -12.16
CA LEU A 119 21.32 -1.29 -11.40
C LEU A 119 21.45 -1.09 -9.87
N THR A 120 21.32 0.14 -9.37
CA THR A 120 21.37 0.41 -7.93
C THR A 120 19.99 0.32 -7.31
N ASP A 121 19.98 0.07 -6.00
CA ASP A 121 18.82 -0.22 -5.17
C ASP A 121 17.92 1.02 -4.96
N ASP A 122 17.41 1.58 -6.05
CA ASP A 122 16.66 2.86 -6.13
C ASP A 122 15.21 2.66 -5.66
N ALA A 123 15.05 2.09 -4.46
CA ALA A 123 13.78 2.12 -3.77
C ALA A 123 13.45 3.57 -3.43
N LEU A 124 12.24 4.00 -3.81
CA LEU A 124 11.72 5.31 -3.42
C LEU A 124 11.13 5.25 -2.02
N ILE A 125 10.54 4.10 -1.67
CA ILE A 125 9.95 3.86 -0.36
C ILE A 125 10.27 2.44 0.09
N LYS A 126 10.62 2.26 1.37
CA LYS A 126 10.85 0.97 2.01
C LYS A 126 9.88 0.78 3.17
N TYR A 127 9.27 -0.40 3.27
CA TYR A 127 8.45 -0.78 4.42
C TYR A 127 9.28 -1.58 5.42
N HIS A 128 9.39 -1.05 6.63
CA HIS A 128 10.03 -1.70 7.76
C HIS A 128 8.94 -2.22 8.68
N ARG A 129 8.79 -3.55 8.69
CA ARG A 129 7.79 -4.24 9.52
C ARG A 129 8.43 -4.67 10.83
N ASN A 130 8.08 -3.98 11.92
CA ASN A 130 8.49 -4.32 13.28
C ASN A 130 7.30 -4.82 14.09
N MET A 131 7.52 -5.43 15.27
CA MET A 131 6.43 -5.93 16.11
C MET A 131 5.67 -4.82 16.85
N SER A 132 6.32 -3.70 17.14
CA SER A 132 5.73 -2.51 17.76
C SER A 132 5.64 -1.34 16.77
N ASP A 133 6.74 -1.03 16.07
CA ASP A 133 6.89 0.25 15.36
C ASP A 133 7.16 0.05 13.87
N SER A 134 6.13 -0.37 13.14
CA SER A 134 6.23 -0.43 11.68
C SER A 134 6.21 0.97 11.07
N TYR A 135 7.01 1.20 10.03
CA TYR A 135 7.03 2.48 9.33
C TYR A 135 7.34 2.32 7.84
N LEU A 136 6.93 3.32 7.06
CA LEU A 136 7.38 3.52 5.69
C LEU A 136 8.47 4.57 5.68
N GLU A 137 9.64 4.20 5.18
CA GLU A 137 10.75 5.11 4.93
C GLU A 137 10.66 5.63 3.50
N VAL A 138 10.35 6.91 3.35
CA VAL A 138 10.35 7.64 2.08
C VAL A 138 11.75 8.17 1.82
N LEU A 139 12.41 7.62 0.81
CA LEU A 139 13.79 7.94 0.44
C LEU A 139 13.87 9.09 -0.56
N ASP A 140 12.81 9.31 -1.33
CA ASP A 140 12.69 10.39 -2.31
C ASP A 140 11.46 11.25 -1.98
N SER A 141 11.69 12.50 -1.61
CA SER A 141 10.65 13.46 -1.24
C SER A 141 9.71 13.80 -2.40
N SER A 142 10.12 13.60 -3.65
CA SER A 142 9.23 13.77 -4.81
C SER A 142 8.02 12.84 -4.75
N THR A 143 8.12 11.72 -4.03
CA THR A 143 6.98 10.79 -3.86
C THR A 143 5.93 11.25 -2.88
N LEU A 144 6.20 12.29 -2.09
CA LEU A 144 5.22 12.84 -1.14
C LEU A 144 3.99 13.43 -1.86
N THR A 145 4.14 13.88 -3.11
CA THR A 145 3.02 14.37 -3.92
C THR A 145 2.05 13.27 -4.33
N ASP A 146 2.52 12.03 -4.40
CA ASP A 146 1.75 10.85 -4.83
C ASP A 146 1.44 9.89 -3.68
N LEU A 147 1.64 10.36 -2.45
CA LEU A 147 1.58 9.53 -1.25
C LEU A 147 0.21 8.85 -1.08
N ASP A 148 -0.85 9.54 -1.45
CA ASP A 148 -2.24 9.04 -1.45
C ASP A 148 -2.37 7.71 -2.23
N THR A 149 -1.95 7.73 -3.49
CA THR A 149 -2.01 6.56 -4.38
C THR A 149 -1.04 5.46 -3.91
N ILE A 150 0.16 5.87 -3.48
CA ILE A 150 1.20 4.96 -3.00
C ILE A 150 0.73 4.19 -1.75
N LEU A 151 0.14 4.87 -0.77
CA LEU A 151 -0.37 4.28 0.46
C LEU A 151 -1.58 3.37 0.19
N LEU A 152 -2.48 3.77 -0.70
CA LEU A 152 -3.60 2.93 -1.10
C LEU A 152 -3.11 1.61 -1.72
N ALA A 153 -2.17 1.70 -2.66
CA ALA A 153 -1.56 0.53 -3.29
C ALA A 153 -0.76 -0.33 -2.28
N PHE A 154 -0.08 0.30 -1.32
CA PHE A 154 0.62 -0.38 -0.23
C PHE A 154 -0.33 -1.24 0.60
N LEU A 155 -1.43 -0.66 1.09
CA LEU A 155 -2.40 -1.36 1.94
C LEU A 155 -2.99 -2.59 1.23
N ILE A 156 -3.31 -2.46 -0.05
CA ILE A 156 -3.80 -3.56 -0.87
C ILE A 156 -2.73 -4.65 -0.98
N THR A 157 -1.50 -4.27 -1.33
CA THR A 157 -0.41 -5.22 -1.59
C THR A 157 0.00 -5.96 -0.31
N GLU A 158 0.16 -5.25 0.80
CA GLU A 158 0.48 -5.83 2.10
C GLU A 158 -0.65 -6.73 2.61
N ARG A 159 -1.92 -6.38 2.37
CA ARG A 159 -3.06 -7.25 2.73
C ARG A 159 -3.02 -8.57 1.97
N LYS A 160 -2.81 -8.52 0.65
CA LYS A 160 -2.68 -9.73 -0.19
C LYS A 160 -1.52 -10.60 0.27
N ARG A 161 -0.37 -9.98 0.58
CA ARG A 161 0.81 -10.69 1.10
C ARG A 161 0.51 -11.40 2.42
N ARG A 162 -0.09 -10.71 3.40
CA ARG A 162 -0.46 -11.30 4.70
C ARG A 162 -1.48 -12.43 4.55
N ASN A 163 -2.46 -12.29 3.66
CA ASN A 163 -3.43 -13.35 3.38
C ASN A 163 -2.76 -14.59 2.77
N LYS A 164 -1.87 -14.42 1.80
CA LYS A 164 -1.08 -15.52 1.21
C LYS A 164 -0.20 -16.22 2.24
N GLN A 165 0.41 -15.45 3.15
CA GLN A 165 1.21 -16.02 4.24
C GLN A 165 0.36 -16.86 5.21
N LYS A 166 -0.85 -16.39 5.54
CA LYS A 166 -1.80 -17.16 6.36
C LYS A 166 -2.23 -18.45 5.67
N GLN A 167 -2.62 -18.39 4.39
CA GLN A 167 -2.99 -19.58 3.61
C GLN A 167 -1.86 -20.61 3.55
N ARG A 168 -0.62 -20.18 3.32
CA ARG A 168 0.56 -21.07 3.34
C ARG A 168 0.80 -21.72 4.70
N ARG A 169 0.58 -20.98 5.79
CA ARG A 169 0.69 -21.53 7.16
C ARG A 169 -0.41 -22.55 7.45
N SER A 170 -1.65 -22.25 7.07
CA SER A 170 -2.78 -23.17 7.24
C SER A 170 -2.61 -24.45 6.43
N ALA A 171 -2.15 -24.36 5.17
CA ALA A 171 -1.90 -25.52 4.32
C ALA A 171 -0.77 -26.43 4.86
N ARG A 172 0.27 -25.84 5.48
CA ARG A 172 1.33 -26.60 6.15
C ARG A 172 0.86 -27.26 7.45
N ALA A 173 -0.06 -26.63 8.18
CA ALA A 173 -0.64 -27.20 9.39
C ALA A 173 -1.65 -28.33 9.10
N SER A 174 -2.32 -28.30 7.94
CA SER A 174 -3.29 -29.33 7.54
C SER A 174 -2.69 -30.50 6.74
N GLY A 175 -1.44 -30.37 6.26
CA GLY A 175 -0.75 -31.40 5.48
C GLY A 175 0.17 -32.31 6.29
N GLY A 176 0.10 -32.24 7.63
CA GLY A 176 0.90 -33.05 8.54
C GLY A 176 0.03 -34.02 9.32
N GLY A 177 -0.20 -35.20 8.77
CA GLY A 177 -0.59 -36.39 9.53
C GLY A 177 -1.52 -37.34 8.77
N PRO A 178 -1.36 -38.66 8.96
CA PRO A 178 -0.13 -39.47 8.97
C PRO A 178 0.22 -40.05 7.58
#